data_AF-I3S5P1-F1
#
_entry.id   AF-I3S5P1-F1
#
_cell.length_a   1.000
_cell.length_b   1.000
_cell.length_c   1.000
_cell.angle_alpha   90.00
_cell.angle_beta   90.00
_cell.angle_gamma   90.00
#
_symmetry.space_group_name_H-M   'P 1'
#
loop_
_entity.id
_entity.type
_entity.pdbx_description
1 polymer ?
#
loop_
_entity_poly.entity_id
_entity_poly.type
_entity_poly.pdbx_seq_one_letter_code
_entity_poly.pdbx_strand_id
1 'polypeptide(L)'
;MEGGYARRLLQVGIRSINYEGREQAKKFGVEQYEVRTYSKDRPFLENLKLGEGVKGVYISIDVDCLDPGYAPGVSHHESGGLSFRDVMNVLQNLQGDIVGGDVVEYNPQRDTADDMTAMVAAKFVRELAAKMSK
;
A
#
# COMPACT_ATOMS: atom_id res chain seq x y z
N MET A 1 14.42 -7.51 1.07
CA MET A 1 15.68 -6.75 0.97
C MET A 1 16.92 -7.65 0.94
N GLU A 2 16.91 -8.78 1.66
CA GLU A 2 18.03 -9.73 1.69
C GLU A 2 18.50 -10.20 0.30
N GLY A 3 17.56 -10.47 -0.62
CA GLY A 3 17.88 -10.83 -2.01
C GLY A 3 18.26 -9.67 -2.93
N GLY A 4 18.34 -8.43 -2.43
CA GLY A 4 18.78 -7.26 -3.21
C GLY A 4 17.83 -6.80 -4.34
N TYR A 5 16.59 -7.30 -4.39
CA TYR A 5 15.65 -6.99 -5.47
C TYR A 5 15.09 -5.56 -5.45
N ALA A 6 15.08 -4.91 -4.28
CA ALA A 6 14.56 -3.56 -4.10
C ALA A 6 15.69 -2.62 -3.66
N ARG A 7 15.73 -1.40 -4.23
CA ARG A 7 16.65 -0.34 -3.78
C ARG A 7 16.04 0.50 -2.66
N ARG A 8 14.77 0.84 -2.79
CA ARG A 8 13.97 1.55 -1.78
C ARG A 8 12.71 0.73 -1.53
N LEU A 9 12.28 0.68 -0.27
CA LEU A 9 11.01 0.08 0.13
C LEU A 9 10.29 1.11 1.00
N LEU A 10 9.17 1.62 0.51
CA LEU A 10 8.30 2.53 1.23
C LEU A 10 7.07 1.74 1.68
N GLN A 11 6.82 1.72 2.99
CA GLN A 11 5.65 1.07 3.58
C GLN A 11 4.71 2.15 4.09
N VAL A 12 3.48 2.20 3.59
CA VAL A 12 2.49 3.24 3.91
C VAL A 12 1.26 2.58 4.51
N GLY A 13 0.73 3.17 5.60
CA GLY A 13 -0.44 2.61 6.30
C GLY A 13 -0.10 1.65 7.45
N ILE A 14 1.19 1.61 7.85
CA ILE A 14 1.65 0.77 8.96
C ILE A 14 1.00 1.22 10.27
N ARG A 15 0.41 0.27 10.99
CA ARG A 15 -0.23 0.54 12.30
C ARG A 15 -0.15 -0.62 13.29
N SER A 16 0.28 -1.79 12.83
CA SER A 16 0.61 -2.95 13.65
C SER A 16 2.09 -3.28 13.42
N ILE A 17 2.97 -2.81 14.31
CA ILE A 17 4.42 -3.03 14.18
C ILE A 17 5.09 -3.18 15.56
N ASN A 18 5.84 -4.27 15.73
CA ASN A 18 6.59 -4.56 16.94
C ASN A 18 8.03 -4.03 16.88
N TYR A 19 8.80 -4.25 17.94
CA TYR A 19 10.20 -3.83 18.02
C TYR A 19 11.07 -4.47 16.92
N GLU A 20 10.91 -5.77 16.68
CA GLU A 20 11.66 -6.50 15.65
C GLU A 20 11.42 -5.94 14.25
N GLY A 21 10.18 -5.63 13.90
CA GLY A 21 9.82 -5.03 12.62
C GLY A 21 10.52 -3.68 12.40
N ARG A 22 10.69 -2.88 13.46
CA ARG A 22 11.42 -1.61 13.41
C ARG A 22 12.93 -1.83 13.24
N GLU A 23 13.50 -2.81 13.95
CA GLU A 23 14.92 -3.15 13.80
C GLU A 23 15.23 -3.67 12.40
N GLN A 24 14.35 -4.50 11.83
CA GLN A 24 14.48 -4.99 10.46
C GLN A 24 14.35 -3.85 9.44
N ALA A 25 13.40 -2.94 9.64
CA ALA A 25 13.28 -1.75 8.80
C ALA A 25 14.55 -0.91 8.81
N LYS A 26 15.14 -0.70 9.99
CA LYS A 26 16.40 0.03 10.14
C LYS A 26 17.57 -0.70 9.47
N LYS A 27 17.68 -2.02 9.67
CA LYS A 27 18.69 -2.88 9.06
C LYS A 27 18.68 -2.80 7.54
N PHE A 28 17.50 -2.72 6.94
CA PHE A 28 17.35 -2.69 5.48
C PHE A 28 17.09 -1.30 4.90
N GLY A 29 17.06 -0.24 5.71
CA GLY A 29 16.76 1.12 5.21
C GLY A 29 15.35 1.27 4.64
N VAL A 30 14.36 0.59 5.22
CA VAL A 30 12.95 0.69 4.85
C VAL A 30 12.36 1.99 5.38
N GLU A 31 11.65 2.72 4.52
CA GLU A 31 10.96 3.96 4.86
C GLU A 31 9.54 3.61 5.34
N GLN A 32 9.31 3.64 6.66
CA GLN A 32 8.04 3.26 7.27
C GLN A 32 7.20 4.49 7.63
N TYR A 33 6.04 4.62 6.97
CA TYR A 33 5.05 5.67 7.21
C TYR A 33 3.88 5.10 8.00
N GLU A 34 3.90 5.38 9.31
CA GLU A 34 2.89 4.90 10.23
C GLU A 34 1.64 5.79 10.20
N VAL A 35 0.45 5.20 10.38
CA VAL A 35 -0.82 5.97 10.30
C VAL A 35 -0.87 7.10 11.33
N ARG A 36 -0.22 6.93 12.49
CA ARG A 36 -0.12 7.97 13.55
C ARG A 36 0.58 9.26 13.10
N THR A 37 1.37 9.24 12.03
CA THR A 37 2.02 10.44 11.45
C THR A 37 1.43 10.83 10.10
N TYR A 38 0.43 10.10 9.59
CA TYR A 38 -0.09 10.27 8.23
C TYR A 38 -0.50 11.70 7.90
N SER A 39 -1.13 12.44 8.83
CA SER A 39 -1.50 13.85 8.58
C SER A 39 -0.31 14.74 8.23
N LYS A 40 0.89 14.45 8.76
CA LYS A 40 2.13 15.17 8.46
C LYS A 40 2.80 14.65 7.19
N ASP A 41 2.71 13.35 6.96
CA ASP A 41 3.38 12.66 5.84
C ASP A 41 2.60 12.78 4.53
N ARG A 42 1.28 13.01 4.60
CA ARG A 42 0.37 13.06 3.46
C ARG A 42 0.84 13.93 2.30
N PRO A 43 1.32 15.18 2.50
CA PRO A 43 1.79 16.01 1.38
C PRO A 43 2.97 15.38 0.63
N PHE A 44 3.84 14.66 1.33
CA PHE A 44 4.96 13.93 0.72
C PHE A 44 4.46 12.65 0.01
N LEU A 45 3.61 11.86 0.69
CA LEU A 45 3.08 10.60 0.17
C LEU A 45 2.22 10.80 -1.09
N GLU A 46 1.46 11.88 -1.17
CA GLU A 46 0.66 12.22 -2.35
C GLU A 46 1.50 12.85 -3.49
N ASN A 47 2.82 13.01 -3.33
CA ASN A 47 3.74 13.57 -4.33
C ASN A 47 4.98 12.70 -4.56
N LEU A 48 4.85 11.38 -4.39
CA LEU A 48 5.96 10.43 -4.50
C LEU A 48 6.56 10.40 -5.91
N LYS A 49 7.89 10.35 -5.96
CA LYS A 49 8.68 10.08 -7.17
C LYS A 49 9.63 8.92 -6.90
N LEU A 50 9.46 7.83 -7.64
CA LEU A 50 10.20 6.58 -7.47
C LEU A 50 10.72 6.08 -8.83
N GLY A 51 11.68 5.16 -8.80
CA GLY A 51 12.19 4.50 -10.00
C GLY A 51 13.43 5.12 -10.64
N GLU A 52 13.85 6.31 -10.22
CA GLU A 52 15.04 6.96 -10.77
C GLU A 52 16.32 6.13 -10.51
N GLY A 53 17.07 5.85 -11.58
CA GLY A 53 18.30 5.06 -11.53
C GLY A 53 18.12 3.56 -11.28
N VAL A 54 16.89 3.03 -11.27
CA VAL A 54 16.58 1.58 -11.21
C VAL A 54 15.76 1.14 -12.44
N LYS A 55 15.37 -0.13 -12.50
CA LYS A 55 14.61 -0.71 -13.62
C LYS A 55 13.13 -0.33 -13.65
N GLY A 56 12.58 0.21 -12.56
CA GLY A 56 11.18 0.59 -12.48
C GLY A 56 10.67 0.58 -11.04
N VAL A 57 9.36 0.68 -10.90
CA VAL A 57 8.62 0.67 -9.64
C VAL A 57 7.67 -0.51 -9.61
N TYR A 58 7.68 -1.25 -8.51
CA TYR A 58 6.69 -2.28 -8.22
C TYR A 58 5.77 -1.80 -7.11
N ILE A 59 4.46 -2.01 -7.25
CA ILE A 59 3.45 -1.59 -6.27
C ILE A 59 2.78 -2.84 -5.70
N SER A 60 2.89 -3.04 -4.39
CA SER A 60 2.13 -4.08 -3.69
C SER A 60 1.07 -3.41 -2.82
N ILE A 61 -0.18 -3.83 -2.99
CA ILE A 61 -1.32 -3.31 -2.23
C ILE A 61 -1.92 -4.47 -1.43
N ASP A 62 -1.56 -4.54 -0.15
CA ASP A 62 -2.35 -5.28 0.82
C ASP A 62 -3.68 -4.55 1.04
N VAL A 63 -4.80 -5.23 0.85
CA VAL A 63 -6.13 -4.63 1.04
C VAL A 63 -6.32 -4.16 2.49
N ASP A 64 -5.61 -4.76 3.46
CA ASP A 64 -5.65 -4.35 4.86
C ASP A 64 -4.96 -3.00 5.13
N CYS A 65 -4.32 -2.37 4.15
CA CYS A 65 -3.84 -0.99 4.31
C CYS A 65 -5.00 -0.01 4.59
N LEU A 66 -6.21 -0.38 4.14
CA LEU A 66 -7.44 0.35 4.41
C LEU A 66 -7.97 0.11 5.81
N ASP A 67 -8.69 1.10 6.34
CA ASP A 67 -9.48 0.87 7.55
C ASP A 67 -10.54 -0.22 7.29
N PRO A 68 -10.82 -1.12 8.26
CA PRO A 68 -11.85 -2.15 8.12
C PRO A 68 -13.24 -1.60 7.77
N GLY A 69 -13.52 -0.33 8.07
CA GLY A 69 -14.75 0.35 7.61
C GLY A 69 -14.86 0.49 6.10
N TYR A 70 -13.74 0.47 5.36
CA TYR A 70 -13.71 0.46 3.90
C TYR A 70 -13.44 -0.93 3.32
N ALA A 71 -12.72 -1.79 4.04
CA ALA A 71 -12.33 -3.12 3.59
C ALA A 71 -12.46 -4.19 4.70
N PRO A 72 -13.69 -4.61 5.05
CA PRO A 72 -13.91 -5.64 6.06
C PRO A 72 -13.49 -7.05 5.58
N GLY A 73 -13.41 -7.30 4.28
CA GLY A 73 -13.04 -8.57 3.68
C GLY A 73 -11.53 -8.85 3.69
N VAL A 74 -10.92 -8.82 4.87
CA VAL A 74 -9.50 -9.15 5.10
C VAL A 74 -9.35 -10.04 6.33
N SER A 75 -8.25 -10.80 6.39
CA SER A 75 -7.95 -11.69 7.52
C SER A 75 -7.54 -10.92 8.79
N HIS A 76 -6.82 -9.81 8.62
CA HIS A 76 -6.24 -9.02 9.70
C HIS A 76 -6.94 -7.66 9.82
N HIS A 77 -7.93 -7.58 10.71
CA HIS A 77 -8.59 -6.32 11.00
C HIS A 77 -7.74 -5.45 11.92
N GLU A 78 -7.22 -4.36 11.38
CA GLU A 78 -6.44 -3.36 12.13
C GLU A 78 -7.13 -1.99 12.02
N SER A 79 -7.76 -1.53 13.10
CA SER A 79 -8.50 -0.26 13.11
C SER A 79 -7.59 0.96 12.95
N GLY A 80 -8.14 2.06 12.43
CA GLY A 80 -7.41 3.30 12.17
C GLY A 80 -6.53 3.20 10.92
N GLY A 81 -7.04 2.52 9.89
CA GLY A 81 -6.36 2.42 8.59
C GLY A 81 -6.58 3.62 7.68
N LEU A 82 -6.11 3.52 6.44
CA LEU A 82 -6.28 4.56 5.43
C LEU A 82 -7.71 4.57 4.88
N SER A 83 -8.19 5.73 4.42
CA SER A 83 -9.40 5.74 3.59
C SER A 83 -9.10 5.24 2.18
N PHE A 84 -10.14 4.81 1.47
CA PHE A 84 -9.99 4.45 0.05
C PHE A 84 -9.39 5.61 -0.76
N ARG A 85 -9.80 6.85 -0.46
CA ARG A 85 -9.30 8.04 -1.17
C ARG A 85 -7.83 8.33 -0.87
N ASP A 86 -7.37 8.06 0.35
CA ASP A 86 -5.96 8.23 0.72
C ASP A 86 -5.05 7.36 -0.16
N VAL A 87 -5.38 6.07 -0.30
CA VAL A 87 -4.62 5.15 -1.16
C VAL A 87 -4.71 5.56 -2.63
N MET A 88 -5.89 5.98 -3.11
CA MET A 88 -6.07 6.47 -4.47
C MET A 88 -5.21 7.70 -4.77
N ASN A 89 -5.15 8.67 -3.87
CA ASN A 89 -4.35 9.88 -4.06
C ASN A 89 -2.86 9.56 -4.19
N VAL A 90 -2.35 8.66 -3.34
CA VAL A 90 -0.95 8.19 -3.42
C VAL A 90 -0.71 7.46 -4.75
N LEU A 91 -1.56 6.49 -5.11
CA LEU A 91 -1.40 5.68 -6.31
C LEU A 91 -1.48 6.52 -7.60
N GLN A 92 -2.44 7.43 -7.68
CA GLN A 92 -2.69 8.22 -8.88
C GLN A 92 -1.59 9.28 -9.10
N ASN A 93 -1.11 9.92 -8.03
CA ASN A 93 -0.08 10.95 -8.10
C ASN A 93 1.35 10.41 -8.14
N LEU A 94 1.58 9.14 -7.81
CA LEU A 94 2.89 8.51 -7.89
C LEU A 94 3.50 8.66 -9.29
N GLN A 95 4.73 9.19 -9.34
CA GLN A 95 5.53 9.31 -10.55
C GLN A 95 6.61 8.22 -10.56
N GLY A 96 6.67 7.46 -11.65
CA GLY A 96 7.65 6.39 -11.86
C GLY A 96 7.19 5.45 -12.97
N ASP A 97 8.12 4.69 -13.55
CA ASP A 97 7.79 3.64 -14.52
C ASP A 97 7.30 2.39 -13.78
N ILE A 98 5.98 2.17 -13.76
CA ILE A 98 5.38 1.05 -13.03
C ILE A 98 5.53 -0.22 -13.87
N VAL A 99 6.39 -1.14 -13.41
CA VAL A 99 6.75 -2.37 -14.15
C VAL A 99 5.96 -3.59 -13.69
N GLY A 100 5.22 -3.47 -12.59
CA GLY A 100 4.40 -4.54 -12.04
C GLY A 100 3.70 -4.11 -10.76
N GLY A 101 2.76 -4.93 -10.32
CA GLY A 101 2.18 -4.83 -9.00
C GLY A 101 1.24 -5.97 -8.67
N ASP A 102 0.80 -6.00 -7.42
CA ASP A 102 -0.14 -6.97 -6.88
C ASP A 102 -1.19 -6.28 -5.98
N VAL A 103 -2.35 -6.94 -5.87
CA VAL A 103 -3.40 -6.62 -4.90
C VAL A 103 -3.65 -7.92 -4.13
N VAL A 104 -3.37 -7.92 -2.84
CA VAL A 104 -3.29 -9.14 -2.00
C VAL A 104 -4.19 -9.02 -0.77
N GLU A 105 -4.35 -10.12 -0.04
CA GLU A 105 -5.08 -10.22 1.24
C GLU A 105 -6.58 -9.87 1.21
N TYR A 106 -7.18 -9.75 0.02
CA TYR A 106 -8.63 -9.88 -0.09
C TYR A 106 -9.07 -11.29 0.34
N ASN A 107 -9.91 -11.35 1.37
CA ASN A 107 -10.50 -12.57 1.89
C ASN A 107 -12.03 -12.58 1.66
N PRO A 108 -12.53 -13.29 0.63
CA PRO A 108 -13.95 -13.35 0.31
C PRO A 108 -14.83 -13.88 1.45
N GLN A 109 -14.29 -14.78 2.28
CA GLN A 109 -15.05 -15.39 3.38
C GLN A 109 -15.32 -14.41 4.54
N ARG A 110 -14.62 -13.26 4.54
CA ARG A 110 -14.76 -12.22 5.56
C ARG A 110 -15.41 -10.95 5.01
N ASP A 111 -15.78 -10.95 3.74
CA ASP A 111 -16.42 -9.80 3.12
C ASP A 111 -17.88 -9.64 3.55
N THR A 112 -18.48 -8.50 3.24
CA THR A 112 -19.91 -8.29 3.44
C THR A 112 -20.74 -9.13 2.48
N ALA A 113 -22.03 -9.30 2.78
CA ALA A 113 -22.94 -10.04 1.89
C ALA A 113 -23.10 -9.42 0.49
N ASP A 114 -22.75 -8.14 0.34
CA ASP A 114 -22.80 -7.38 -0.91
C ASP A 114 -21.42 -7.29 -1.60
N ASP A 115 -20.42 -8.06 -1.15
CA ASP A 115 -19.07 -8.12 -1.73
C ASP A 115 -18.35 -6.75 -1.80
N MET A 116 -18.49 -5.94 -0.75
CA MET A 116 -17.96 -4.58 -0.73
C MET A 116 -16.44 -4.54 -0.94
N THR A 117 -15.70 -5.44 -0.29
CA THR A 117 -14.24 -5.50 -0.38
C THR A 117 -13.78 -6.06 -1.71
N ALA A 118 -14.56 -6.95 -2.34
CA ALA A 118 -14.33 -7.38 -3.71
C ALA A 118 -14.34 -6.18 -4.67
N MET A 119 -15.30 -5.26 -4.51
CA MET A 119 -15.38 -4.04 -5.32
C MET A 119 -14.21 -3.08 -5.05
N VAL A 120 -13.74 -3.01 -3.81
CA VAL A 120 -12.53 -2.26 -3.43
C VAL A 120 -11.29 -2.85 -4.10
N ALA A 121 -11.06 -4.16 -3.98
CA ALA A 121 -9.94 -4.85 -4.60
C ALA A 121 -9.98 -4.73 -6.13
N ALA A 122 -11.15 -4.91 -6.75
CA ALA A 122 -11.33 -4.73 -8.18
C ALA A 122 -11.00 -3.29 -8.63
N LYS A 123 -11.36 -2.27 -7.82
CA LYS A 123 -11.00 -0.89 -8.14
C LYS A 123 -9.51 -0.64 -8.00
N PHE A 124 -8.83 -1.21 -7.00
CA PHE A 124 -7.36 -1.16 -6.93
C PHE A 124 -6.71 -1.75 -8.17
N VAL A 125 -7.15 -2.94 -8.61
CA VAL A 125 -6.64 -3.58 -9.84
C VAL A 125 -6.84 -2.68 -11.06
N ARG A 126 -8.02 -2.06 -11.20
CA ARG A 126 -8.33 -1.16 -12.32
C ARG A 126 -7.43 0.07 -12.35
N GLU A 127 -7.18 0.69 -11.21
CA GLU A 127 -6.34 1.89 -11.12
C GLU A 127 -4.86 1.56 -11.32
N LEU A 128 -4.39 0.43 -10.77
CA LEU A 128 -3.05 -0.09 -11.03
C LEU A 128 -2.85 -0.42 -12.51
N ALA A 129 -3.80 -1.12 -13.13
CA ALA A 129 -3.77 -1.42 -14.56
C ALA A 129 -3.76 -0.14 -15.42
N ALA A 130 -4.55 0.88 -15.05
CA ALA A 130 -4.53 2.16 -15.75
C ALA A 130 -3.17 2.86 -15.63
N LYS A 131 -2.52 2.83 -14.46
CA LYS A 131 -1.18 3.39 -14.26
C LYS A 131 -0.09 2.62 -15.02
N MET A 132 -0.25 1.31 -15.18
CA MET A 132 0.72 0.45 -15.86
C MET A 132 0.58 0.44 -17.38
N SER A 133 -0.65 0.50 -17.91
CA SER A 133 -0.93 0.21 -19.33
C SER A 133 -0.55 1.33 -20.29
N LYS A 134 -0.30 2.54 -19.77
CA LYS A 134 0.04 3.79 -20.49
C LYS A 134 -1.02 4.20 -21.52
#